data_AF-A0A2D5S6G9-F1
#
_entry.id   AF-A0A2D5S6G9-F1
#
_cell.length_a   1.000
_cell.length_b   1.000
_cell.length_c   1.000
_cell.angle_alpha   90.00
_cell.angle_beta   90.00
_cell.angle_gamma   90.00
#
_symmetry.space_group_name_H-M   'P 1'
#
loop_
_entity.id
_entity.type
_entity.pdbx_description
1 polymer ?
#
loop_
_entity_poly.entity_id
_entity_poly.type
_entity_poly.pdbx_seq_one_letter_code
_entity_poly.pdbx_strand_id
1 'polypeptide(L)'
;MRAAPDWNEGERTVLSGFRTYVDRDVVMETDFGEIRIDLAPEFAPNTAWNFRFLAEQGFYEDTTVHRIVHMDSSGRRFVIQGGDPSATGEGGPGYDLPLERSNLPHDLGVLSMARADHPDSAGSQWFLCLSREGTARLDGQYCAFGWASSGSEPIARIADVEIADAGSGRPTHPPRIARMKLVPAEPMIPGSPRTSTRIDGWWAPPIDEEPEGRRPR
;
A
#
# COMPACT_ATOMS: atom_id res chain seq x y z
N MET A 1 15.44 -13.53 -21.00
CA MET A 1 14.06 -13.22 -21.43
C MET A 1 14.11 -12.04 -22.39
N ARG A 2 13.32 -12.03 -23.48
CA ARG A 2 13.19 -10.84 -24.33
C ARG A 2 12.27 -9.86 -23.60
N ALA A 3 12.71 -8.61 -23.45
CA ALA A 3 11.86 -7.53 -22.95
C ALA A 3 10.58 -7.45 -23.80
N ALA A 4 9.48 -7.03 -23.18
CA ALA A 4 8.28 -6.69 -23.93
C ALA A 4 8.63 -5.61 -24.99
N PRO A 5 8.06 -5.68 -26.20
CA PRO A 5 8.29 -4.65 -27.20
C PRO A 5 7.82 -3.29 -26.67
N ASP A 6 8.51 -2.22 -27.10
CA ASP A 6 8.15 -0.86 -26.76
C ASP A 6 6.70 -0.57 -27.19
N TRP A 7 5.91 -0.03 -26.26
CA TRP A 7 4.50 0.27 -26.50
C TRP A 7 4.35 1.41 -27.51
N ASN A 8 3.57 1.17 -28.56
CA ASN A 8 3.27 2.14 -29.61
C ASN A 8 1.87 2.73 -29.39
N GLU A 9 1.80 4.01 -29.02
CA GLU A 9 0.56 4.73 -28.69
C GLU A 9 -0.47 4.75 -29.83
N GLY A 10 -0.04 4.46 -31.07
CA GLY A 10 -0.90 4.34 -32.25
C GLY A 10 -1.40 2.92 -32.57
N GLU A 11 -0.95 1.88 -31.86
CA GLU A 11 -1.45 0.52 -32.09
C GLU A 11 -2.85 0.34 -31.49
N ARG A 12 -3.73 -0.26 -32.30
CA ARG A 12 -5.11 -0.54 -31.88
C ARG A 12 -5.08 -1.59 -30.76
N THR A 13 -5.46 -1.22 -29.55
CA THR A 13 -5.57 -2.15 -28.41
C THR A 13 -6.43 -3.34 -28.78
N VAL A 14 -5.82 -4.52 -28.89
CA VAL A 14 -6.54 -5.78 -29.06
C VAL A 14 -6.95 -6.28 -27.68
N LEU A 15 -8.19 -6.02 -27.29
CA LEU A 15 -8.77 -6.56 -26.06
C LEU A 15 -9.05 -8.05 -26.27
N SER A 16 -8.19 -8.92 -25.75
CA SER A 16 -8.39 -10.38 -25.78
C SER A 16 -9.10 -10.85 -24.51
N GLY A 17 -10.43 -10.68 -24.50
CA GLY A 17 -11.30 -11.17 -23.43
C GLY A 17 -11.53 -10.19 -22.28
N PHE A 18 -12.59 -10.45 -21.51
CA PHE A 18 -12.95 -9.70 -20.31
C PHE A 18 -12.79 -10.58 -19.09
N ARG A 19 -12.12 -10.07 -18.06
CA ARG A 19 -12.15 -10.66 -16.72
C ARG A 19 -13.11 -9.85 -15.87
N THR A 20 -14.23 -10.45 -15.49
CA THR A 20 -15.22 -9.84 -14.59
C THR A 20 -15.19 -10.55 -13.26
N TYR A 21 -15.14 -9.78 -12.17
CA TYR A 21 -15.19 -10.31 -10.82
C TYR A 21 -15.98 -9.35 -9.93
N VAL A 22 -16.59 -9.90 -8.87
CA VAL A 22 -17.19 -9.09 -7.82
C VAL A 22 -16.09 -8.27 -7.18
N ASP A 23 -16.31 -6.96 -7.08
CA ASP A 23 -15.32 -6.05 -6.49
C ASP A 23 -15.15 -6.34 -5.00
N ARG A 24 -13.89 -6.31 -4.54
CA ARG A 24 -13.51 -6.68 -3.17
C ARG A 24 -12.38 -5.77 -2.70
N ASP A 25 -12.52 -5.30 -1.48
CA ASP A 25 -11.49 -4.59 -0.74
C ASP A 25 -10.71 -5.57 0.16
N VAL A 26 -9.63 -5.08 0.76
CA VAL A 26 -8.79 -5.87 1.67
C VAL A 26 -8.77 -5.26 3.05
N VAL A 27 -9.02 -6.07 4.09
CA VAL A 27 -8.74 -5.70 5.48
C VAL A 27 -7.42 -6.35 5.89
N MET A 28 -6.41 -5.54 6.15
CA MET A 28 -5.13 -5.95 6.69
C MET A 28 -5.19 -5.94 8.22
N GLU A 29 -5.08 -7.12 8.83
CA GLU A 29 -5.02 -7.26 10.29
C GLU A 29 -3.56 -7.23 10.74
N THR A 30 -3.19 -6.22 11.52
CA THR A 30 -1.84 -6.04 12.05
C THR A 30 -1.84 -6.08 13.58
N ASP A 31 -0.66 -6.22 14.19
CA ASP A 31 -0.50 -6.10 15.65
C ASP A 31 -0.90 -4.70 16.18
N PHE A 32 -1.05 -3.70 15.31
CA PHE A 32 -1.43 -2.33 15.64
C PHE A 32 -2.90 -2.02 15.36
N GLY A 33 -3.66 -2.99 14.84
CA GLY A 33 -5.08 -2.85 14.47
C GLY A 33 -5.32 -3.10 12.98
N GLU A 34 -6.57 -2.85 12.56
CA GLU A 34 -7.02 -3.11 11.20
C GLU A 34 -6.83 -1.90 10.29
N ILE A 35 -6.39 -2.16 9.06
CA ILE A 35 -6.31 -1.18 7.97
C ILE A 35 -7.19 -1.68 6.83
N ARG A 36 -8.27 -0.94 6.51
CA ARG A 36 -9.08 -1.23 5.32
C ARG A 36 -8.45 -0.55 4.11
N ILE A 37 -8.26 -1.33 3.04
CA ILE A 37 -7.70 -0.91 1.76
C ILE A 37 -8.77 -1.08 0.70
N ASP A 38 -9.18 0.04 0.12
CA ASP A 38 -10.01 0.05 -1.07
C ASP A 38 -9.11 -0.25 -2.27
N LEU A 39 -9.38 -1.34 -2.99
CA LEU A 39 -8.65 -1.66 -4.21
C LEU A 39 -9.21 -0.85 -5.38
N ALA A 40 -8.32 -0.45 -6.29
CA ALA A 40 -8.66 0.47 -7.38
C ALA A 40 -8.36 -0.17 -8.75
N PRO A 41 -9.08 -1.25 -9.14
CA PRO A 41 -8.86 -1.95 -10.41
C PRO A 41 -9.12 -1.07 -11.64
N GLU A 42 -9.80 0.07 -11.49
CA GLU A 42 -9.94 1.08 -12.54
C GLU A 42 -8.62 1.79 -12.90
N PHE A 43 -7.63 1.78 -11.99
CA PHE A 43 -6.30 2.34 -12.21
C PHE A 43 -5.27 1.28 -12.62
N ALA A 44 -5.38 0.07 -12.07
CA ALA A 44 -4.40 -1.00 -12.27
C ALA A 44 -5.05 -2.39 -12.09
N PRO A 45 -5.82 -2.87 -13.08
CA PRO A 45 -6.63 -4.08 -12.94
C PRO A 45 -5.83 -5.36 -12.72
N ASN A 46 -4.65 -5.50 -13.33
CA ASN A 46 -3.83 -6.71 -13.18
C ASN A 46 -3.13 -6.74 -11.82
N THR A 47 -2.62 -5.59 -11.38
CA THR A 47 -1.93 -5.42 -10.11
C THR A 47 -2.88 -5.57 -8.93
N ALA A 48 -4.04 -4.91 -8.98
CA ALA A 48 -5.10 -5.07 -7.98
C ALA A 48 -5.59 -6.52 -7.91
N TRP A 49 -5.78 -7.16 -9.08
CA TRP A 49 -6.14 -8.57 -9.12
C TRP A 49 -5.08 -9.46 -8.47
N ASN A 50 -3.81 -9.27 -8.80
CA ASN A 50 -2.71 -10.06 -8.23
C ASN A 50 -2.68 -9.95 -6.70
N PHE A 51 -2.70 -8.72 -6.18
CA PHE A 51 -2.68 -8.48 -4.74
C PHE A 51 -3.86 -9.14 -4.03
N ARG A 52 -5.07 -8.95 -4.57
CA ARG A 52 -6.29 -9.60 -4.08
C ARG A 52 -6.18 -11.12 -4.10
N PHE A 53 -5.70 -11.68 -5.19
CA PHE A 53 -5.55 -13.13 -5.36
C PHE A 53 -4.58 -13.70 -4.32
N LEU A 54 -3.42 -13.07 -4.12
CA LEU A 54 -2.45 -13.46 -3.10
C LEU A 54 -3.06 -13.37 -1.69
N ALA A 55 -3.81 -12.31 -1.38
CA ALA A 55 -4.52 -12.19 -0.10
C ALA A 55 -5.55 -13.31 0.09
N GLU A 56 -6.34 -13.65 -0.93
CA GLU A 56 -7.31 -14.75 -0.90
C GLU A 56 -6.65 -16.12 -0.67
N GLN A 57 -5.43 -16.32 -1.17
CA GLN A 57 -4.66 -17.55 -0.96
C GLN A 57 -3.92 -17.59 0.39
N GLY A 58 -4.08 -16.56 1.25
CA GLY A 58 -3.36 -16.48 2.53
C GLY A 58 -1.86 -16.19 2.38
N PHE A 59 -1.40 -15.73 1.21
CA PHE A 59 0.02 -15.48 0.94
C PHE A 59 0.67 -14.48 1.90
N TYR A 60 -0.13 -13.53 2.39
CA TYR A 60 0.30 -12.48 3.31
C TYR A 60 0.15 -12.85 4.79
N GLU A 61 -0.32 -14.07 5.11
CA GLU A 61 -0.39 -14.54 6.49
C GLU A 61 1.00 -14.62 7.13
N ASP A 62 1.11 -14.07 8.33
CA ASP A 62 2.35 -14.03 9.12
C ASP A 62 3.55 -13.37 8.44
N THR A 63 3.29 -12.56 7.42
CA THR A 63 4.28 -11.66 6.84
C THR A 63 4.48 -10.41 7.72
N THR A 64 5.51 -9.62 7.43
CA THR A 64 5.84 -8.43 8.22
C THR A 64 5.99 -7.19 7.35
N VAL A 65 5.80 -6.03 7.97
CA VAL A 65 6.34 -4.77 7.46
C VAL A 65 7.85 -4.78 7.72
N HIS A 66 8.62 -5.21 6.71
CA HIS A 66 10.06 -5.45 6.83
C HIS A 66 10.90 -4.18 6.60
N ARG A 67 10.31 -3.12 6.03
CA ARG A 67 10.98 -1.86 5.76
C ARG A 67 10.09 -0.66 6.04
N ILE A 68 10.62 0.31 6.76
CA ILE A 68 9.96 1.54 7.16
C ILE A 68 10.91 2.70 6.91
N VAL A 69 10.49 3.64 6.08
CA VAL A 69 11.20 4.90 5.83
C VAL A 69 10.36 6.01 6.41
N HIS A 70 10.52 6.22 7.73
CA HIS A 70 9.83 7.29 8.43
C HIS A 70 10.24 8.65 7.88
N MET A 71 11.53 8.89 7.62
CA MET A 71 12.01 10.12 6.98
C MET A 71 12.91 9.76 5.81
N ASP A 72 12.65 10.31 4.63
CA ASP A 72 13.57 10.27 3.50
C ASP A 72 14.80 11.17 3.77
N SER A 73 15.76 11.16 2.84
CA SER A 73 16.96 11.99 2.94
C SER A 73 16.69 13.51 2.99
N SER A 74 15.45 13.93 2.72
CA SER A 74 14.98 15.31 2.78
C SER A 74 14.11 15.59 4.01
N GLY A 75 13.99 14.63 4.95
CA GLY A 75 13.24 14.80 6.19
C GLY A 75 11.72 14.64 6.03
N ARG A 76 11.25 13.92 5.01
CA ARG A 76 9.81 13.74 4.74
C ARG A 76 9.37 12.30 4.93
N ARG A 77 8.14 12.10 5.39
CA ARG A 77 7.55 10.76 5.49
C ARG A 77 7.44 10.09 4.14
N PHE A 78 7.95 8.86 4.02
CA PHE A 78 8.04 8.19 2.73
C PHE A 78 7.11 6.99 2.64
N VAL A 79 7.52 5.81 3.12
CA VAL A 79 6.72 4.57 2.94
C VAL A 79 6.89 3.60 4.10
N ILE A 80 5.87 2.76 4.31
CA ILE A 80 6.01 1.45 4.97
C ILE A 80 5.87 0.37 3.90
N GLN A 81 6.68 -0.68 3.96
CA GLN A 81 6.77 -1.71 2.93
C GLN A 81 6.69 -3.12 3.55
N GLY A 82 5.88 -3.98 2.93
CA GLY A 82 5.59 -5.35 3.35
C GLY A 82 5.37 -6.28 2.17
N GLY A 83 4.83 -7.48 2.44
CA GLY A 83 4.45 -8.44 1.39
C GLY A 83 5.55 -9.36 0.88
N ASP A 84 6.68 -9.45 1.61
CA ASP A 84 7.72 -10.45 1.40
C ASP A 84 7.55 -11.61 2.42
N PRO A 85 7.24 -12.85 1.98
CA PRO A 85 7.15 -14.02 2.86
C PRO A 85 8.43 -14.36 3.61
N SER A 86 9.59 -13.97 3.08
CA SER A 86 10.89 -14.21 3.71
C SER A 86 11.29 -13.11 4.71
N ALA A 87 10.59 -11.97 4.68
CA ALA A 87 10.92 -10.74 5.42
C ALA A 87 12.36 -10.21 5.18
N THR A 88 13.00 -10.59 4.07
CA THR A 88 14.36 -10.14 3.74
C THR A 88 14.40 -8.87 2.90
N GLY A 89 13.29 -8.55 2.22
CA GLY A 89 13.20 -7.55 1.17
C GLY A 89 13.42 -8.12 -0.24
N GLU A 90 13.82 -9.39 -0.38
CA GLU A 90 14.15 -10.02 -1.66
C GLU A 90 13.16 -11.12 -2.09
N GLY A 91 12.27 -11.57 -1.19
CA GLY A 91 11.31 -12.61 -1.52
C GLY A 91 10.10 -12.10 -2.32
N GLY A 92 9.33 -13.06 -2.86
CA GLY A 92 8.19 -12.79 -3.72
C GLY A 92 7.36 -14.03 -4.01
N PRO A 93 6.37 -13.95 -4.92
CA PRO A 93 5.41 -15.02 -5.17
C PRO A 93 5.93 -16.09 -6.17
N GLY A 94 7.21 -16.01 -6.56
CA GLY A 94 7.83 -16.91 -7.53
C GLY A 94 7.62 -16.50 -8.99
N TYR A 95 7.08 -15.31 -9.25
CA TYR A 95 6.91 -14.72 -10.57
C TYR A 95 6.99 -13.19 -10.49
N ASP A 96 7.25 -12.58 -11.65
CA ASP A 96 7.26 -11.13 -11.83
C ASP A 96 6.00 -10.64 -12.55
N LEU A 97 5.57 -9.43 -12.20
CA LEU A 97 4.53 -8.66 -12.85
C LEU A 97 5.18 -7.53 -13.66
N PRO A 98 4.81 -7.39 -14.94
CA PRO A 98 5.15 -6.21 -15.72
C PRO A 98 4.61 -4.92 -15.08
N LEU A 99 5.32 -3.81 -15.28
CA LEU A 99 4.87 -2.52 -14.78
C LEU A 99 3.54 -2.12 -15.45
N GLU A 100 2.46 -2.18 -14.68
CA GLU A 100 1.18 -1.64 -15.09
C GLU A 100 1.13 -0.13 -14.82
N ARG A 101 0.91 0.66 -15.86
CA ARG A 101 0.83 2.12 -15.73
C ARG A 101 -0.44 2.50 -14.96
N SER A 102 -0.27 3.27 -13.90
CA SER A 102 -1.35 3.86 -13.11
C SER A 102 -1.20 5.37 -13.07
N ASN A 103 -2.33 6.08 -13.16
CA ASN A 103 -2.42 7.53 -12.98
C ASN A 103 -2.96 7.92 -11.59
N LEU A 104 -3.06 6.98 -10.65
CA LEU A 104 -3.39 7.26 -9.25
C LEU A 104 -2.17 7.94 -8.59
N PRO A 105 -2.30 9.18 -8.08
CA PRO A 105 -1.20 9.87 -7.42
C PRO A 105 -0.81 9.18 -6.11
N HIS A 106 0.50 9.09 -5.82
CA HIS A 106 1.01 8.58 -4.55
C HIS A 106 0.83 9.64 -3.45
N ASP A 107 -0.40 9.77 -2.94
CA ASP A 107 -0.73 10.59 -1.77
C ASP A 107 -0.66 9.76 -0.48
N LEU A 108 -0.92 10.39 0.68
CA LEU A 108 -1.04 9.68 1.97
C LEU A 108 -2.03 8.50 1.86
N GLY A 109 -1.62 7.34 2.38
CA GLY A 109 -2.43 6.13 2.43
C GLY A 109 -2.54 5.36 1.12
N VAL A 110 -1.95 5.85 0.02
CA VAL A 110 -1.99 5.14 -1.27
C VAL A 110 -1.13 3.89 -1.23
N LEU A 111 -1.69 2.77 -1.71
CA LEU A 111 -1.04 1.48 -1.85
C LEU A 111 -0.46 1.34 -3.26
N SER A 112 0.81 0.94 -3.33
CA SER A 112 1.52 0.78 -4.59
C SER A 112 2.48 -0.40 -4.54
N MET A 113 2.80 -0.95 -5.71
CA MET A 113 3.56 -2.19 -5.82
C MET A 113 5.07 -1.90 -5.76
N ALA A 114 5.78 -2.54 -4.83
CA ALA A 114 7.24 -2.49 -4.80
C ALA A 114 7.83 -3.36 -5.92
N ARG A 115 9.05 -3.03 -6.34
CA ARG A 115 9.79 -3.74 -7.39
C ARG A 115 11.29 -3.61 -7.16
N ALA A 116 12.06 -4.49 -7.78
CA ALA A 116 13.50 -4.29 -7.93
C ALA A 116 13.80 -3.23 -9.00
N ASP A 117 15.07 -3.06 -9.37
CA ASP A 117 15.52 -2.02 -10.30
C ASP A 117 14.83 -2.11 -11.68
N HIS A 118 14.52 -3.33 -12.14
CA HIS A 118 13.83 -3.53 -13.39
C HIS A 118 12.33 -3.15 -13.26
N PRO A 119 11.75 -2.34 -14.17
CA PRO A 119 10.33 -1.96 -14.09
C PRO A 119 9.38 -3.16 -13.99
N ASP A 120 9.66 -4.23 -14.74
CA ASP A 120 8.85 -5.46 -14.80
C ASP A 120 9.28 -6.52 -13.77
N SER A 121 9.58 -6.09 -12.53
CA SER A 121 10.01 -6.99 -11.43
C SER A 121 9.16 -6.84 -10.17
N ALA A 122 7.96 -6.29 -10.32
CA ALA A 122 6.98 -6.29 -9.25
C ALA A 122 6.53 -7.74 -8.96
N GLY A 123 6.07 -8.02 -7.75
CA GLY A 123 5.62 -9.37 -7.39
C GLY A 123 4.51 -9.33 -6.35
N SER A 124 4.87 -9.54 -5.09
CA SER A 124 3.95 -9.52 -3.96
C SER A 124 4.18 -8.37 -2.99
N GLN A 125 5.37 -7.76 -3.03
CA GLN A 125 5.75 -6.70 -2.11
C GLN A 125 5.02 -5.41 -2.44
N TRP A 126 4.51 -4.75 -1.42
CA TRP A 126 3.72 -3.53 -1.54
C TRP A 126 4.27 -2.47 -0.60
N PHE A 127 3.94 -1.21 -0.86
CA PHE A 127 4.18 -0.12 0.07
C PHE A 127 2.96 0.78 0.21
N LEU A 128 2.76 1.31 1.42
CA LEU A 128 1.82 2.39 1.71
C LEU A 128 2.56 3.71 1.81
N CYS A 129 2.08 4.71 1.08
CA CYS A 129 2.61 6.06 1.08
C CYS A 129 2.28 6.79 2.38
N LEU A 130 3.28 7.40 3.00
CA LEU A 130 3.15 8.13 4.26
C LEU A 130 3.04 9.65 4.08
N SER A 131 3.37 10.20 2.91
CA SER A 131 3.07 11.59 2.59
C SER A 131 3.16 11.83 1.10
N ARG A 132 2.29 12.69 0.57
CA ARG A 132 2.40 13.16 -0.81
C ARG A 132 3.75 13.81 -1.10
N GLU A 133 4.23 14.65 -0.17
CA GLU A 133 5.49 15.40 -0.33
C GLU A 133 6.71 14.48 -0.50
N GLY A 134 6.74 13.34 0.19
CA GLY A 134 7.79 12.33 0.05
C GLY A 134 7.60 11.39 -1.14
N THR A 135 6.35 11.07 -1.50
CA THR A 135 6.06 10.02 -2.49
C THR A 135 5.65 10.50 -3.87
N ALA A 136 5.44 11.80 -4.10
CA ALA A 136 5.06 12.33 -5.43
C ALA A 136 6.01 11.93 -6.56
N ARG A 137 7.30 11.78 -6.25
CA ARG A 137 8.32 11.32 -7.21
C ARG A 137 8.11 9.89 -7.73
N LEU A 138 7.24 9.10 -7.09
CA LEU A 138 6.94 7.72 -7.48
C LEU A 138 5.86 7.63 -8.56
N ASP A 139 5.13 8.73 -8.81
CA ASP A 139 4.08 8.79 -9.83
C ASP A 139 4.61 8.38 -11.21
N GLY A 140 3.88 7.50 -11.89
CA GLY A 140 4.26 6.96 -13.19
C GLY A 140 5.47 6.00 -13.19
N GLN A 141 6.18 5.85 -12.06
CA GLN A 141 7.33 4.94 -11.91
C GLN A 141 7.00 3.65 -11.16
N TYR A 142 5.95 3.69 -10.35
CA TYR A 142 5.42 2.58 -9.56
C TYR A 142 3.91 2.48 -9.80
N CYS A 143 3.38 1.26 -9.70
CA CYS A 143 1.97 1.00 -9.95
C CYS A 143 1.15 1.21 -8.67
N ALA A 144 0.51 2.36 -8.53
CA ALA A 144 -0.47 2.60 -7.47
C ALA A 144 -1.81 1.94 -7.82
N PHE A 145 -2.36 1.14 -6.91
CA PHE A 145 -3.50 0.26 -7.20
C PHE A 145 -4.58 0.20 -6.11
N GLY A 146 -4.50 1.08 -5.12
CA GLY A 146 -5.49 1.18 -4.04
C GLY A 146 -5.11 2.22 -3.01
N TRP A 147 -5.88 2.33 -1.94
CA TRP A 147 -5.57 3.22 -0.82
C TRP A 147 -6.22 2.76 0.48
N ALA A 148 -5.66 3.19 1.61
CA ALA A 148 -6.27 3.03 2.92
C ALA A 148 -7.51 3.94 3.05
N SER A 149 -8.67 3.34 3.29
CA SER A 149 -9.93 4.03 3.60
C SER A 149 -10.21 4.10 5.11
N SER A 150 -9.50 3.30 5.91
CA SER A 150 -9.47 3.40 7.37
C SER A 150 -8.12 2.94 7.91
N GLY A 151 -7.89 3.10 9.22
CA GLY A 151 -6.67 2.61 9.88
C GLY A 151 -5.53 3.62 9.93
N SER A 152 -5.82 4.92 9.97
CA SER A 152 -4.80 5.98 10.12
C SER A 152 -3.97 5.83 11.40
N GLU A 153 -4.58 5.39 12.51
CA GLU A 153 -3.87 5.09 13.77
C GLU A 153 -2.89 3.92 13.63
N PRO A 154 -3.31 2.71 13.19
CA PRO A 154 -2.37 1.61 12.92
C PRO A 154 -1.23 2.01 11.98
N ILE A 155 -1.50 2.74 10.89
CA ILE A 155 -0.47 3.21 9.96
C ILE A 155 0.55 4.12 10.67
N ALA A 156 0.08 5.06 11.51
CA ALA A 156 0.94 5.93 12.31
C ALA A 156 1.82 5.14 13.27
N ARG A 157 1.23 4.22 14.03
CA ARG A 157 1.98 3.42 14.99
C ARG A 157 3.00 2.50 14.33
N ILE A 158 2.68 1.92 13.17
CA ILE A 158 3.63 1.15 12.36
C ILE A 158 4.78 2.05 11.88
N ALA A 159 4.48 3.24 11.35
CA ALA A 159 5.51 4.16 10.85
C ALA A 159 6.48 4.67 11.94
N ASP A 160 6.04 4.66 13.20
CA ASP A 160 6.78 5.22 14.34
C ASP A 160 7.52 4.16 15.17
N VAL A 161 7.55 2.88 14.74
CA VAL A 161 8.33 1.84 15.44
C VAL A 161 9.83 2.08 15.36
N GLU A 162 10.56 1.51 16.32
CA GLU A 162 12.02 1.61 16.38
C GLU A 162 12.70 0.93 15.17
N ILE A 163 13.64 1.65 14.56
CA ILE A 163 14.42 1.21 13.40
C ILE A 163 15.79 0.72 13.86
N ALA A 164 16.10 -0.54 13.58
CA ALA A 164 17.38 -1.17 13.89
C ALA A 164 18.49 -0.75 12.90
N ASP A 165 18.13 -0.56 11.63
CA ASP A 165 19.06 -0.10 10.60
C ASP A 165 18.41 0.99 9.75
N ALA A 166 18.92 2.22 9.89
CA ALA A 166 18.43 3.37 9.14
C ALA A 166 18.73 3.28 7.63
N GLY A 167 19.76 2.52 7.22
CA GLY A 167 20.13 2.37 5.82
C GLY A 167 19.10 1.55 5.03
N SER A 168 18.70 0.39 5.57
CA SER A 168 17.62 -0.43 4.98
C SER A 168 16.22 0.02 5.37
N GLY A 169 16.07 0.73 6.49
CA GLY A 169 14.78 1.00 7.12
C GLY A 169 14.22 -0.19 7.89
N ARG A 170 15.06 -1.16 8.26
CA ARG A 170 14.62 -2.39 8.93
C ARG A 170 14.22 -2.11 10.40
N PRO A 171 12.98 -2.43 10.82
CA PRO A 171 12.56 -2.28 12.21
C PRO A 171 13.22 -3.29 13.15
N THR A 172 13.40 -2.92 14.41
CA THR A 172 13.90 -3.80 15.49
C THR A 172 12.95 -4.97 15.75
N HIS A 173 11.65 -4.66 15.80
CA HIS A 173 10.56 -5.63 15.90
C HIS A 173 9.59 -5.38 14.74
N PRO A 174 9.75 -6.09 13.61
CA PRO A 174 8.90 -5.90 12.45
C PRO A 174 7.42 -6.09 12.78
N PRO A 175 6.55 -5.10 12.50
CA PRO A 175 5.10 -5.24 12.67
C PRO A 175 4.58 -6.43 11.86
N ARG A 176 3.87 -7.34 12.52
CA ARG A 176 3.27 -8.51 11.86
C ARG A 176 1.95 -8.13 11.20
N ILE A 177 1.73 -8.76 10.05
CA ILE A 177 0.44 -8.83 9.36
C ILE A 177 -0.07 -10.24 9.65
N ALA A 178 -1.07 -10.36 10.52
CA ALA A 178 -1.63 -11.66 10.87
C ALA A 178 -2.27 -12.30 9.63
N ARG A 179 -2.99 -11.50 8.83
CA ARG A 179 -3.60 -11.89 7.55
C ARG A 179 -4.14 -10.68 6.80
N MET A 180 -4.49 -10.91 5.53
CA MET A 180 -5.26 -9.98 4.71
C MET A 180 -6.54 -10.67 4.25
N LYS A 181 -7.70 -10.13 4.63
CA LYS A 181 -9.01 -10.70 4.29
C LYS A 181 -9.68 -9.92 3.16
N LEU A 182 -10.34 -10.65 2.26
CA LEU A 182 -11.24 -10.02 1.30
C LEU A 182 -12.58 -9.67 1.95
N VAL A 183 -13.03 -8.43 1.73
CA VAL A 183 -14.36 -7.95 2.11
C VAL A 183 -15.09 -7.41 0.89
N PRO A 184 -16.44 -7.39 0.87
CA PRO A 184 -17.17 -6.70 -0.20
C PRO A 184 -16.69 -5.24 -0.34
N ALA A 185 -16.40 -4.82 -1.57
CA ALA A 185 -16.18 -3.40 -1.83
C ALA A 185 -17.50 -2.65 -1.72
N GLU A 186 -17.46 -1.41 -1.23
CA GLU A 186 -18.65 -0.56 -1.20
C GLU A 186 -19.16 -0.31 -2.63
N PRO A 187 -20.49 -0.33 -2.85
CA PRO A 187 -21.04 -0.05 -4.17
C PRO A 187 -20.61 1.33 -4.67
N MET A 188 -20.18 1.40 -5.93
CA MET A 188 -19.87 2.69 -6.57
C MET A 188 -21.15 3.53 -6.72
N ILE A 189 -21.10 4.76 -6.20
CA ILE A 189 -22.16 5.75 -6.37
C ILE A 189 -21.80 6.65 -7.58
N PRO A 190 -22.61 6.68 -8.65
CA PRO A 190 -22.35 7.56 -9.78
C PRO A 190 -22.15 9.02 -9.36
N GLY A 191 -21.07 9.63 -9.85
CA GLY A 191 -20.72 11.02 -9.54
C GLY A 191 -19.91 11.23 -8.25
N SER A 192 -19.68 10.18 -7.45
CA SER A 192 -18.77 10.24 -6.29
C SER A 192 -17.45 9.53 -6.63
N PRO A 193 -16.30 10.22 -6.64
CA PRO A 193 -15.02 9.56 -6.88
C PRO A 193 -14.68 8.66 -5.70
N ARG A 194 -14.35 7.38 -5.94
CA ARG A 194 -13.98 6.44 -4.86
C ARG A 194 -12.83 6.97 -4.01
N THR A 195 -11.93 7.77 -4.59
CA THR A 195 -10.80 8.38 -3.87
C THR A 195 -11.22 9.28 -2.70
N SER A 196 -12.49 9.70 -2.60
CA SER A 196 -13.00 10.44 -1.45
C SER A 196 -13.13 9.61 -0.18
N THR A 197 -13.02 8.27 -0.26
CA THR A 197 -13.02 7.38 0.93
C THR A 197 -11.64 7.28 1.58
N ARG A 198 -10.59 7.77 0.91
CA ARG A 198 -9.22 7.69 1.39
C ARG A 198 -9.03 8.49 2.67
N ILE A 199 -8.18 8.01 3.57
CA ILE A 199 -7.71 8.80 4.71
C ILE A 199 -7.15 10.16 4.22
N ASP A 200 -7.57 11.24 4.86
CA ASP A 200 -7.24 12.62 4.46
C ASP A 200 -6.22 13.29 5.39
N GLY A 201 -5.87 12.63 6.49
CA GLY A 201 -4.91 13.13 7.47
C GLY A 201 -4.27 12.03 8.32
N TRP A 202 -3.18 12.41 8.98
CA TRP A 202 -2.55 11.58 10.00
C TRP A 202 -3.44 11.48 11.24
N TRP A 203 -3.41 10.32 11.88
CA TRP A 203 -3.99 10.19 13.20
C TRP A 203 -3.24 11.08 14.20
N ALA A 204 -4.00 11.77 15.05
CA ALA A 204 -3.51 12.46 16.22
C ALA A 204 -4.15 11.82 17.46
N PRO A 205 -3.38 11.58 18.55
CA PRO A 205 -3.97 11.10 19.78
C PRO A 205 -5.03 12.11 20.28
N PRO A 206 -6.09 11.63 20.94
CA PRO A 206 -6.99 12.52 21.67
C PRO A 206 -6.16 13.40 22.61
N ILE A 207 -6.41 14.71 22.59
CA ILE A 207 -5.85 15.60 23.60
C ILE A 207 -6.57 15.25 24.89
N ASP A 208 -5.85 14.68 25.88
CA ASP A 208 -6.38 14.54 27.22
C ASP A 208 -6.72 15.94 27.74
N GLU A 209 -8.01 16.28 27.84
CA GLU A 209 -8.43 17.48 28.55
C GLU A 209 -7.98 17.33 30.01
N GLU A 210 -6.99 18.12 30.43
CA GLU A 210 -6.63 18.21 31.85
C GLU A 210 -7.90 18.51 32.64
N PRO A 211 -8.21 17.76 33.73
CA PRO A 211 -9.41 18.02 34.50
C PRO A 211 -9.33 19.43 35.10
N GLU A 212 -10.23 20.30 34.65
CA GLU A 212 -10.45 21.64 35.21
C GLU A 212 -10.62 21.53 36.73
N GLY A 213 -9.65 22.06 37.49
CA GLY A 213 -9.88 22.42 38.87
C GLY A 213 -8.98 21.74 39.90
N ARG A 214 -7.72 22.18 39.97
CA ARG A 214 -7.06 22.38 41.27
C ARG A 214 -6.94 23.87 41.53
N ARG A 215 -7.93 24.45 42.22
CA ARG A 215 -7.76 25.78 42.82
C ARG A 215 -6.68 25.67 43.89
N PRO A 216 -5.68 26.57 43.91
CA PRO A 216 -4.70 26.60 45.00
C PRO A 216 -5.40 26.93 46.32
N ARG A 217 -5.01 26.23 47.39
CA ARG A 217 -5.40 26.52 48.78
C ARG A 217 -4.53 27.65 49.34
#